data_AF-A0A1I5E5S5-F1
#
_entry.id   AF-A0A1I5E5S5-F1
#
_cell.length_a   1.000
_cell.length_b   1.000
_cell.length_c   1.000
_cell.angle_alpha   90.00
_cell.angle_beta   90.00
_cell.angle_gamma   90.00
#
_symmetry.space_group_name_H-M   'P 1'
#
loop_
_entity.id
_entity.type
_entity.pdbx_description
1 polymer ?
#
loop_
_entity_poly.entity_id
_entity_poly.type
_entity_poly.pdbx_seq_one_letter_code
_entity_poly.pdbx_strand_id
1 'polypeptide(L)' 'MIRVSWLLPGIFVLACEREVPQVDDPDNIVVNGKEMSQDAFLNKYCIEKENHPICSKILDAAAQSMIERARNPNEGRMN' A
#
# COMPACT_ATOMS: atom_id res chain seq x y z
N MET A 1 35.39 -15.37 42.59
CA MET A 1 34.16 -14.63 42.25
C MET A 1 34.30 -14.13 40.82
N ILE A 2 33.65 -14.80 39.86
CA ILE A 2 33.77 -14.48 38.42
C ILE A 2 32.63 -13.53 38.07
N ARG A 3 32.97 -12.32 37.62
CA ARG A 3 32.00 -11.32 37.16
C ARG A 3 31.45 -11.75 35.81
N VAL A 4 30.20 -12.17 35.78
CA VAL A 4 29.50 -12.59 34.57
C VAL A 4 29.25 -11.37 33.70
N SER A 5 29.69 -11.49 32.45
CA SER A 5 29.60 -10.52 31.38
C SER A 5 28.19 -9.97 31.21
N TRP A 6 28.12 -8.64 31.13
CA TRP A 6 26.96 -7.90 30.68
C TRP A 6 26.78 -8.17 29.18
N LEU A 7 26.03 -9.23 28.84
CA LEU A 7 25.58 -9.46 27.47
C LEU A 7 24.46 -8.47 27.17
N LEU A 8 24.75 -7.54 26.25
CA LEU A 8 23.83 -6.60 25.64
C LEU A 8 22.52 -7.30 25.26
N PRO A 9 21.35 -6.94 25.83
CA PRO A 9 20.09 -7.42 25.29
C PRO A 9 19.89 -6.76 23.93
N GLY A 10 19.64 -7.61 22.94
CA GLY A 10 19.71 -7.30 21.53
C GLY A 10 18.83 -6.13 21.13
N ILE A 11 19.40 -5.29 20.28
CA ILE A 11 18.63 -4.42 19.40
C ILE A 11 17.89 -5.37 18.45
N PHE A 12 16.68 -5.77 18.82
CA PHE A 12 15.71 -6.27 17.87
C PHE A 12 15.51 -5.14 16.87
N VAL A 13 16.12 -5.27 15.70
CA VAL A 13 15.71 -4.51 14.52
C VAL A 13 14.28 -4.95 14.28
N LEU A 14 13.33 -4.22 14.84
CA LEU A 14 11.93 -4.30 14.46
C LEU A 14 11.93 -4.11 12.94
N ALA A 15 11.77 -5.21 12.22
CA ALA A 15 11.38 -5.18 10.83
C ALA A 15 10.19 -4.22 10.78
N CYS A 16 10.43 -3.04 10.23
CA CYS A 16 9.39 -2.08 9.93
C CYS A 16 8.64 -2.70 8.74
N GLU A 17 7.96 -3.82 8.97
CA GLU A 17 6.92 -4.29 8.07
C GLU A 17 5.97 -3.12 7.99
N ARG A 18 6.07 -2.34 6.91
CA ARG A 18 5.13 -1.27 6.66
C ARG A 18 3.79 -1.96 6.55
N GLU A 19 3.01 -1.89 7.62
CA GLU A 19 1.62 -2.33 7.60
C GLU A 19 0.93 -1.60 6.46
N VAL A 20 0.07 -2.31 5.74
CA VAL A 20 -0.66 -1.71 4.64
C VAL A 20 -1.60 -0.67 5.24
N PRO A 21 -1.48 0.62 4.88
CA PRO A 21 -2.35 1.65 5.42
C PRO A 21 -3.82 1.31 5.13
N GLN A 22 -4.72 1.63 6.06
CA GLN A 22 -6.14 1.56 5.77
C GLN A 22 -6.51 2.61 4.73
N VAL A 23 -7.37 2.20 3.80
CA VAL A 23 -7.87 3.03 2.71
C VAL A 23 -9.38 2.79 2.68
N ASP A 24 -10.14 3.85 2.93
CA ASP A 24 -11.60 3.82 2.92
C ASP A 24 -12.14 3.93 1.48
N ASP A 25 -11.51 4.77 0.66
CA ASP A 25 -11.87 5.00 -0.74
C ASP A 25 -10.71 4.57 -1.68
N PRO A 26 -10.87 3.48 -2.45
CA PRO A 26 -9.87 3.02 -3.41
C PRO A 26 -9.60 4.01 -4.56
N ASP A 27 -10.55 4.88 -4.88
CA ASP A 27 -10.44 5.87 -5.97
C ASP A 27 -9.82 7.19 -5.49
N ASN A 28 -9.86 7.44 -4.17
CA ASN A 28 -9.21 8.59 -3.54
C ASN A 28 -8.33 8.16 -2.36
N ILE A 29 -7.15 7.65 -2.70
CA ILE A 29 -6.21 7.14 -1.70
C ILE A 29 -5.46 8.30 -1.05
N VAL A 30 -5.65 8.46 0.26
CA VAL A 30 -4.92 9.44 1.08
C VAL A 30 -4.14 8.71 2.16
N VAL A 31 -2.81 8.81 2.14
CA VAL A 31 -1.94 8.22 3.16
C VAL A 31 -1.20 9.34 3.88
N ASN A 32 -1.38 9.42 5.21
CA ASN A 32 -0.79 10.47 6.06
C ASN A 32 -1.14 11.90 5.59
N GLY A 33 -2.38 12.11 5.12
CA GLY A 33 -2.84 13.41 4.62
C GLY A 33 -2.29 13.80 3.25
N LYS A 34 -1.60 12.88 2.55
CA LYS A 34 -1.14 13.10 1.18
C LYS A 34 -1.91 12.19 0.22
N GLU A 35 -2.49 12.79 -0.81
CA GLU A 35 -3.06 12.07 -1.94
C GLU A 35 -1.99 11.21 -2.63
N MET A 36 -2.38 10.00 -2.97
CA MET A 36 -1.54 8.99 -3.59
C MET A 36 -2.34 8.29 -4.69
N SER A 37 -1.69 7.96 -5.80
CA SER A 37 -2.33 7.18 -6.85
C SER A 37 -2.37 5.68 -6.49
N GLN A 38 -3.31 4.96 -7.09
CA GLN A 38 -3.48 3.51 -6.89
C GLN A 38 -2.21 2.73 -7.20
N ASP A 39 -1.53 3.04 -8.32
CA ASP A 39 -0.27 2.41 -8.72
C ASP A 39 0.87 2.71 -7.72
N ALA A 40 0.95 3.94 -7.23
CA ALA A 40 1.97 4.33 -6.26
C ALA A 40 1.72 3.66 -4.90
N PHE A 41 0.46 3.49 -4.49
CA PHE A 41 0.10 2.78 -3.27
C PHE A 41 0.47 1.30 -3.37
N LEU A 42 0.08 0.64 -4.48
CA LEU A 42 0.38 -0.78 -4.71
C LEU A 42 1.89 -1.02 -4.70
N ASN A 43 2.66 -0.19 -5.40
CA ASN A 43 4.13 -0.32 -5.44
C ASN A 43 4.80 -0.04 -4.08
N LYS A 44 4.21 0.79 -3.22
CA LYS A 44 4.85 1.18 -1.96
C LYS A 44 4.47 0.27 -0.78
N TYR A 45 3.23 -0.22 -0.76
CA TYR A 45 2.65 -0.92 0.39
C TYR A 45 2.22 -2.35 0.10
N CYS A 46 2.02 -2.71 -1.17
CA CYS A 46 1.45 -4.02 -1.54
C CYS A 46 2.45 -4.99 -2.15
N ILE A 47 3.72 -4.59 -2.32
CA ILE A 47 4.81 -5.52 -2.68
C ILE A 47 4.88 -6.62 -1.61
N GLU A 48 4.83 -7.88 -2.05
CA GLU A 48 4.82 -9.08 -1.19
C GLU A 48 3.60 -9.19 -0.25
N LYS A 49 2.59 -8.33 -0.41
CA LYS A 49 1.36 -8.29 0.40
C LYS A 49 0.09 -8.36 -0.46
N GLU A 50 0.16 -9.09 -1.58
CA GLU A 50 -0.92 -9.21 -2.57
C GLU A 50 -2.21 -9.77 -1.97
N ASN A 51 -2.09 -10.72 -1.03
CA ASN A 51 -3.21 -11.31 -0.30
C ASN A 51 -3.85 -10.37 0.73
N HIS A 52 -3.30 -9.17 0.95
CA HIS A 52 -3.87 -8.22 1.88
C HIS A 52 -5.17 -7.64 1.29
N PRO A 53 -6.28 -7.60 2.05
CA PRO A 53 -7.59 -7.21 1.52
C PRO A 53 -7.61 -5.79 0.94
N ILE A 54 -6.85 -4.85 1.54
CA ILE A 54 -6.70 -3.48 1.01
C ILE A 54 -6.01 -3.49 -0.36
N CYS A 55 -4.93 -4.26 -0.50
CA CYS A 55 -4.17 -4.36 -1.74
C CYS A 55 -5.01 -4.96 -2.87
N SER A 56 -5.77 -6.02 -2.57
CA SER A 56 -6.72 -6.61 -3.51
C SER A 56 -7.81 -5.61 -3.95
N LYS A 57 -8.38 -4.83 -3.01
CA LYS A 57 -9.39 -3.81 -3.34
C LYS A 57 -8.84 -2.72 -4.26
N ILE A 58 -7.65 -2.21 -3.97
CA ILE A 58 -7.02 -1.14 -4.76
C ILE A 58 -6.62 -1.66 -6.13
N LEU A 59 -6.14 -2.91 -6.22
CA LEU A 59 -5.82 -3.54 -7.49
C LEU A 59 -7.08 -3.73 -8.35
N ASP A 60 -8.20 -4.16 -7.76
CA ASP A 60 -9.46 -4.31 -8.48
C ASP A 60 -10.01 -2.96 -8.97
N ALA A 61 -9.98 -1.92 -8.13
CA ALA A 61 -10.35 -0.56 -8.53
C ALA A 61 -9.49 -0.03 -9.69
N ALA A 62 -8.17 -0.25 -9.62
CA ALA A 62 -7.26 0.11 -10.70
C ALA A 62 -7.59 -0.64 -12.00
N ALA A 63 -7.90 -1.94 -11.93
CA ALA A 63 -8.30 -2.73 -13.08
C ALA A 63 -9.63 -2.25 -13.66
N GLN A 64 -10.64 -1.97 -12.83
CA GLN A 64 -11.93 -1.46 -13.26
C GLN A 64 -11.80 -0.10 -13.95
N SER A 65 -10.99 0.83 -13.40
CA SER A 65 -10.76 2.14 -14.03
C SER A 65 -10.12 2.02 -15.43
N MET A 66 -9.22 1.05 -15.62
CA MET A 66 -8.61 0.77 -16.92
C MET A 66 -9.62 0.19 -17.91
N ILE A 67 -10.46 -0.75 -17.45
CA ILE A 67 -11.52 -1.36 -18.27
C ILE A 67 -12.55 -0.29 -18.67
N GLU A 68 -12.94 0.58 -17.75
CA GLU A 68 -13.89 1.66 -18.01
C GLU A 68 -13.35 2.65 -19.05
N ARG A 69 -12.08 3.08 -18.93
CA ARG A 69 -11.42 3.89 -19.95
C ARG A 69 -11.35 3.21 -21.31
N ALA A 70 -11.10 1.89 -21.33
CA ALA A 70 -11.07 1.12 -22.58
C ALA A 70 -12.48 0.97 -23.19
N ARG A 71 -13.51 0.88 -22.35
CA ARG A 71 -14.91 0.71 -22.76
C ARG A 71 -15.51 2.01 -23.28
N ASN A 72 -15.19 3.14 -22.67
CA ASN A 72 -15.63 4.45 -23.14
C ASN A 72 -14.46 5.42 -23.36
N PRO A 73 -13.69 5.26 -24.45
CA PRO A 73 -12.56 6.12 -24.76
C PRO A 73 -12.97 7.57 -25.07
N ASN A 74 -14.26 7.83 -25.30
CA ASN A 74 -14.78 9.16 -25.63
C ASN A 74 -15.29 9.94 -24.41
N GLU A 75 -15.46 9.31 -23.24
CA GLU A 75 -15.95 9.99 -22.03
C GLU A 75 -14.93 11.00 -21.49
N GLY A 76 -13.64 10.71 -21.60
CA GLY A 76 -12.57 11.66 -21.29
C GLY A 76 -12.37 12.79 -22.31
N ARG A 77 -13.08 12.79 -23.44
CA ARG A 77 -13.02 13.84 -24.49
C ARG A 77 -14.09 14.91 -24.35
N MET A 78 -15.02 14.78 -23.41
CA MET A 78 -16.04 15.79 -23.12
C MET A 78 -15.59 16.65 -21.93
N ASN A 79 -14.52 17.42 -22.12
CA ASN A 79 -14.16 18.61 -21.33
C ASN A 79 -13.46 19.62 -22.24
#